data_AF-A0AAX2K821-F1
#
_entry.id   AF-A0AAX2K821-F1
#
_cell.length_a   1.000
_cell.length_b   1.000
_cell.length_c   1.000
_cell.angle_alpha   90.00
_cell.angle_beta   90.00
_cell.angle_gamma   90.00
#
_symmetry.space_group_name_H-M   'P 1'
#
loop_
_entity.id
_entity.type
_entity.pdbx_description
1 polymer ?
#
loop_
_entity_poly.entity_id
_entity_poly.type
_entity_poly.pdbx_seq_one_letter_code
_entity_poly.pdbx_strand_id
1 'polypeptide(L)'
;MVAACDKLAVNFGAEILKIVPGRVSTEVDARLSFDKEKSIEKARHLVDLYQQQGVEKSRILIKLASTWEGIRAAEELEKEGINCNLTLLFSFAQARACAEAGVFLISPFVGRIYDWYQARKPMDPYVVEEDPGVKSVRNIYDYYKQHHYETIVMGRELPSHRTNPRLNRLRSTDYRTEFAEGAAGKSFASGT
;
A
#
# COMPACT_ATOMS: atom_id res chain seq x y z
N MET A 1 -12.46 0.75 24.55
CA MET A 1 -12.39 -0.22 23.43
C MET A 1 -11.45 0.23 22.33
N VAL A 2 -11.53 1.49 21.83
CA VAL A 2 -10.65 2.03 20.77
C VAL A 2 -9.15 1.91 21.11
N ALA A 3 -8.74 2.30 22.32
CA ALA A 3 -7.32 2.21 22.74
C ALA A 3 -6.76 0.77 22.75
N ALA A 4 -7.61 -0.25 22.98
CA ALA A 4 -7.17 -1.64 22.99
C ALA A 4 -6.90 -2.17 21.58
N CYS A 5 -7.72 -1.78 20.59
CA CYS A 5 -7.53 -2.16 19.19
C CYS A 5 -6.25 -1.54 18.61
N ASP A 6 -6.00 -0.25 18.89
CA ASP A 6 -4.78 0.43 18.44
C ASP A 6 -3.55 -0.25 19.04
N LYS A 7 -3.55 -0.51 20.35
CA LYS A 7 -2.45 -1.19 21.02
C LYS A 7 -2.23 -2.61 20.50
N LEU A 8 -3.30 -3.34 20.19
CA LEU A 8 -3.22 -4.67 19.60
C LEU A 8 -2.52 -4.63 18.23
N ALA A 9 -2.93 -3.73 17.34
CA ALA A 9 -2.32 -3.58 16.02
C ALA A 9 -0.82 -3.25 16.11
N VAL A 10 -0.46 -2.34 17.02
CA VAL A 10 0.94 -1.96 17.26
C VAL A 10 1.75 -3.13 17.85
N ASN A 11 1.19 -3.89 18.79
CA ASN A 11 1.86 -5.05 19.37
C ASN A 11 2.17 -6.10 18.30
N PHE A 12 1.21 -6.41 17.42
CA PHE A 12 1.47 -7.32 16.30
C PHE A 12 2.55 -6.79 15.36
N GLY A 13 2.52 -5.50 15.03
CA GLY A 13 3.55 -4.92 14.19
C GLY A 13 4.93 -4.95 14.84
N ALA A 14 5.02 -4.73 16.15
CA ALA A 14 6.27 -4.83 16.90
C ALA A 14 6.84 -6.25 16.88
N GLU A 15 6.00 -7.28 17.03
CA GLU A 15 6.42 -8.68 16.90
C GLU A 15 6.90 -9.01 15.47
N ILE A 16 6.19 -8.52 14.44
CA ILE A 16 6.62 -8.68 13.04
C ILE A 16 7.99 -8.04 12.81
N LEU A 17 8.25 -6.86 13.39
CA LEU A 17 9.51 -6.16 13.23
C LEU A 17 10.72 -6.88 13.85
N LYS A 18 10.51 -7.84 14.76
CA LYS A 18 11.59 -8.69 15.29
C LYS A 18 12.10 -9.70 14.27
N ILE A 19 11.27 -10.07 13.30
CA ILE A 19 11.59 -11.11 12.29
C ILE A 19 11.86 -10.54 10.90
N VAL A 20 11.47 -9.30 10.60
CA VAL A 20 11.71 -8.68 9.29
C VAL A 20 12.75 -7.56 9.35
N PRO A 21 13.65 -7.44 8.36
CA PRO A 21 14.69 -6.42 8.37
C PRO A 21 14.25 -5.05 7.82
N GLY A 22 13.04 -4.91 7.26
CA GLY A 22 12.57 -3.62 6.75
C GLY A 22 11.43 -3.03 7.59
N ARG A 23 10.25 -2.83 7.00
CA ARG A 23 9.17 -2.02 7.62
C ARG A 23 7.89 -2.82 7.84
N VAL A 24 7.07 -2.35 8.79
CA VAL A 24 5.68 -2.78 8.97
C VAL A 24 4.73 -1.67 8.55
N SER A 25 3.64 -2.04 7.86
CA SER A 25 2.52 -1.13 7.63
C SER A 25 1.43 -1.35 8.67
N THR A 26 0.96 -0.28 9.32
CA THR A 26 -0.18 -0.31 10.25
C THR A 26 -1.23 0.67 9.76
N GLU A 27 -2.46 0.18 9.63
CA GLU A 27 -3.56 0.94 9.04
C GLU A 27 -4.29 1.78 10.08
N VAL A 28 -4.57 3.03 9.72
CA VAL A 28 -5.48 3.90 10.46
C VAL A 28 -6.89 3.36 10.32
N ASP A 29 -7.70 3.53 11.36
CA ASP A 29 -9.12 3.14 11.34
C ASP A 29 -9.83 3.70 10.10
N ALA A 30 -10.34 2.80 9.24
CA ALA A 30 -10.96 3.15 7.97
C ALA A 30 -12.20 4.06 8.12
N ARG A 31 -12.83 4.12 9.31
CA ARG A 31 -13.92 5.06 9.60
C ARG A 31 -13.48 6.52 9.53
N LEU A 32 -12.18 6.77 9.60
CA LEU A 32 -11.58 8.11 9.53
C LEU A 32 -11.19 8.50 8.09
N SER A 33 -11.42 7.64 7.09
CA SER A 33 -10.94 7.84 5.71
C SER A 33 -11.37 9.16 5.05
N PHE A 34 -12.42 9.81 5.55
CA PHE A 34 -12.93 11.09 5.04
C PHE A 34 -12.79 12.24 6.05
N ASP A 35 -11.94 12.05 7.06
CA ASP A 35 -11.62 13.05 8.09
C ASP A 35 -10.09 13.19 8.17
N LYS A 36 -9.58 14.26 7.53
CA LYS A 36 -8.14 14.52 7.42
C LYS A 36 -7.50 14.68 8.80
N GLU A 37 -8.08 15.48 9.68
CA GLU A 37 -7.46 15.80 10.97
C GLU A 37 -7.48 14.60 11.91
N LYS A 38 -8.61 13.87 11.97
CA LYS A 38 -8.64 12.63 12.77
C LYS A 38 -7.70 11.55 12.22
N SER A 39 -7.49 11.49 10.90
CA SER A 39 -6.52 10.58 10.30
C SER A 39 -5.09 10.93 10.72
N ILE A 40 -4.72 12.21 10.73
CA ILE A 40 -3.40 12.69 11.20
C ILE A 40 -3.22 12.40 12.69
N GLU A 41 -4.20 12.73 13.52
CA GLU A 41 -4.15 12.47 14.97
C GLU A 41 -3.98 10.97 15.26
N LYS A 42 -4.74 10.12 14.55
CA LYS A 42 -4.63 8.67 14.70
C LYS A 42 -3.27 8.15 14.24
N ALA A 43 -2.75 8.65 13.12
CA ALA A 43 -1.43 8.29 12.62
C ALA A 43 -0.33 8.61 13.63
N ARG A 44 -0.31 9.83 14.16
CA ARG A 44 0.65 10.25 15.20
C ARG A 44 0.54 9.38 16.45
N HIS A 45 -0.68 9.13 16.92
CA HIS A 45 -0.92 8.25 18.07
C HIS A 45 -0.34 6.84 17.86
N LEU A 46 -0.53 6.24 16.68
CA LEU A 46 0.03 4.91 16.37
C LEU A 46 1.57 4.93 16.37
N VAL A 47 2.18 5.98 15.82
CA VAL A 47 3.65 6.16 15.86
C VAL A 47 4.14 6.28 17.31
N ASP A 48 3.47 7.07 18.15
CA ASP A 48 3.84 7.20 19.56
C ASP A 48 3.80 5.85 20.30
N LEU A 49 2.76 5.04 20.05
CA LEU A 49 2.63 3.70 20.63
C LEU A 49 3.74 2.74 20.18
N TYR A 50 4.27 2.90 18.97
CA TYR A 50 5.45 2.16 18.50
C TYR A 50 6.73 2.64 19.18
N GLN A 51 6.93 3.96 19.29
CA GLN A 51 8.10 4.54 19.94
C GLN A 51 8.19 4.16 21.42
N GLN A 52 7.04 4.08 22.12
CA GLN A 52 6.96 3.56 23.49
C GLN A 52 7.45 2.11 23.62
N GLN A 53 7.50 1.35 22.52
CA GLN A 53 8.05 -0.01 22.47
C GLN A 53 9.48 -0.06 21.92
N GLY A 54 10.14 1.09 21.76
CA GLY A 54 11.49 1.19 21.21
C GLY A 54 11.57 0.96 19.70
N VAL A 55 10.45 1.06 18.98
CA VAL A 55 10.44 0.95 17.51
C VAL A 55 10.69 2.32 16.88
N GLU A 56 11.75 2.40 16.09
CA GLU A 56 12.11 3.60 15.33
C GLU A 56 11.05 3.96 14.27
N LYS A 57 10.75 5.26 14.13
CA LYS A 57 9.77 5.77 13.15
C LYS A 57 10.08 5.32 11.71
N SER A 58 11.36 5.17 11.37
CA SER A 58 11.82 4.71 10.04
C SER A 58 11.43 3.27 9.69
N ARG A 59 10.99 2.48 10.68
CA ARG A 59 10.54 1.09 10.55
C ARG A 59 9.02 0.97 10.33
N ILE A 60 8.30 2.09 10.35
CA ILE A 60 6.84 2.15 10.32
C ILE A 60 6.38 2.80 9.02
N LEU A 61 5.30 2.27 8.45
CA LEU A 61 4.49 2.93 7.43
C LEU A 61 3.07 3.08 7.97
N ILE A 62 2.56 4.32 8.03
CA ILE A 62 1.15 4.54 8.34
C ILE A 62 0.32 4.34 7.08
N LYS A 63 -0.59 3.39 7.12
CA LYS A 63 -1.42 3.03 5.97
C LYS A 63 -2.76 3.75 6.03
N LEU A 64 -3.11 4.42 4.94
CA LEU A 64 -4.31 5.27 4.79
C LEU A 64 -5.02 4.93 3.49
N ALA A 65 -6.36 4.97 3.47
CA ALA A 65 -7.12 4.88 2.23
C ALA A 65 -6.79 6.07 1.31
N SER A 66 -6.68 5.81 0.01
CA SER A 66 -6.35 6.84 -1.00
C SER A 66 -7.57 7.69 -1.38
N THR A 67 -8.33 8.15 -0.40
CA THR A 67 -9.32 9.24 -0.54
C THR A 67 -8.60 10.57 -0.67
N TRP A 68 -9.33 11.64 -1.00
CA TRP A 68 -8.72 12.98 -1.04
C TRP A 68 -8.18 13.39 0.34
N GLU A 69 -8.98 13.18 1.39
CA GLU A 69 -8.63 13.49 2.77
C GLU A 69 -7.46 12.63 3.27
N GLY A 70 -7.42 11.34 2.91
CA GLY A 70 -6.32 10.44 3.23
C GLY A 70 -5.01 10.85 2.56
N ILE A 71 -5.05 11.29 1.29
CA ILE A 71 -3.88 11.81 0.58
C ILE A 71 -3.39 13.12 1.19
N ARG A 72 -4.31 14.04 1.54
CA ARG A 72 -3.93 15.30 2.21
C ARG A 72 -3.38 15.06 3.62
N ALA A 73 -3.90 14.07 4.33
CA ALA A 73 -3.35 13.64 5.62
C ALA A 73 -1.93 13.09 5.47
N ALA A 74 -1.70 12.22 4.48
CA ALA A 74 -0.39 11.68 4.19
C ALA A 74 0.63 12.79 3.81
N GLU A 75 0.21 13.79 3.02
CA GLU A 75 1.08 14.92 2.67
C GLU A 75 1.64 15.65 3.90
N GLU A 76 0.81 15.86 4.92
CA GLU A 76 1.22 16.49 6.18
C GLU A 76 2.14 15.57 6.99
N LEU A 77 1.76 14.29 7.12
CA LEU A 77 2.53 13.30 7.86
C LEU A 77 3.94 13.08 7.27
N GLU A 78 4.07 13.10 5.94
CA GLU A 78 5.37 12.96 5.27
C GLU A 78 6.28 14.16 5.54
N LYS A 79 5.73 15.38 5.63
CA LYS A 79 6.49 16.58 6.04
C LYS A 79 7.01 16.46 7.48
N GLU A 80 6.32 15.70 8.34
CA GLU A 80 6.76 15.35 9.69
C GLU A 80 7.71 14.13 9.73
N GLY A 81 8.04 13.56 8.58
CA GLY A 81 8.86 12.35 8.45
C GLY A 81 8.16 11.07 8.92
N ILE A 82 6.83 11.05 8.96
CA ILE A 82 6.01 9.84 9.16
C ILE A 82 5.71 9.28 7.77
N ASN A 83 6.42 8.22 7.40
CA ASN A 83 6.25 7.58 6.09
C ASN A 83 4.87 6.93 5.97
N CYS A 84 4.22 7.11 4.84
CA CYS A 84 2.86 6.63 4.57
C CYS A 84 2.80 5.54 3.49
N ASN A 85 1.77 4.70 3.58
CA ASN A 85 1.37 3.71 2.58
C ASN A 85 -0.07 3.99 2.14
N LEU A 86 -0.25 4.52 0.93
CA LEU A 86 -1.57 4.87 0.42
C LEU A 86 -2.20 3.65 -0.28
N THR A 87 -3.26 3.11 0.33
CA THR A 87 -3.93 1.86 -0.06
C THR A 87 -5.28 2.12 -0.71
N LEU A 88 -5.97 1.07 -1.18
CA LEU A 88 -7.28 1.20 -1.85
C LEU A 88 -7.21 2.17 -3.05
N LEU A 89 -6.11 2.05 -3.81
CA LEU A 89 -5.82 2.85 -4.97
C LEU A 89 -6.25 2.08 -6.22
N PHE A 90 -7.22 2.64 -6.94
CA PHE A 90 -7.85 2.00 -8.10
C PHE A 90 -7.80 2.85 -9.38
N SER A 91 -7.65 4.17 -9.24
CA SER A 91 -7.67 5.11 -10.35
C SER A 91 -6.34 5.82 -10.55
N PHE A 92 -6.08 6.23 -11.79
CA PHE A 92 -4.92 7.04 -12.13
C PHE A 92 -4.92 8.39 -11.41
N ALA A 93 -6.10 8.98 -11.19
CA ALA A 93 -6.24 10.24 -10.45
C ALA A 93 -5.70 10.11 -9.01
N GLN A 94 -6.00 9.00 -8.32
CA GLN A 94 -5.45 8.72 -7.00
C GLN A 94 -3.93 8.56 -7.07
N ALA A 95 -3.41 7.81 -8.04
CA ALA A 95 -1.96 7.63 -8.22
C ALA A 95 -1.25 8.97 -8.42
N ARG A 96 -1.73 9.81 -9.33
CA ARG A 96 -1.13 11.12 -9.59
C ARG A 96 -1.17 12.00 -8.34
N ALA A 97 -2.31 12.06 -7.64
CA ALA A 97 -2.44 12.87 -6.43
C ALA A 97 -1.53 12.38 -5.29
N CYS A 98 -1.29 11.07 -5.17
CA CYS A 98 -0.32 10.51 -4.21
C CYS A 98 1.12 10.92 -4.56
N ALA A 99 1.47 10.88 -5.85
CA ALA A 99 2.81 11.26 -6.33
C ALA A 99 3.09 12.75 -6.07
N GLU A 100 2.14 13.61 -6.42
CA GLU A 100 2.21 15.06 -6.19
C GLU A 100 2.21 15.43 -4.69
N ALA A 101 1.63 14.59 -3.84
CA ALA A 101 1.69 14.73 -2.38
C ALA A 101 3.01 14.21 -1.77
N GLY A 102 3.90 13.61 -2.56
CA GLY A 102 5.20 13.14 -2.10
C GLY A 102 5.13 11.97 -1.12
N VAL A 103 4.11 11.11 -1.23
CA VAL A 103 3.95 9.98 -0.31
C VAL A 103 5.05 8.94 -0.51
N PHE A 104 5.45 8.25 0.54
CA PHE A 104 6.55 7.29 0.50
C PHE A 104 6.23 6.07 -0.38
N LEU A 105 5.01 5.52 -0.25
CA LEU A 105 4.60 4.31 -0.96
C LEU A 105 3.10 4.33 -1.29
N ILE A 106 2.75 3.79 -2.45
CA ILE A 106 1.37 3.48 -2.84
C ILE A 106 1.18 1.96 -3.02
N SER A 107 -0.02 1.49 -2.71
CA SER A 107 -0.45 0.10 -2.78
C SER A 107 -1.66 -0.04 -3.73
N PRO A 108 -1.47 -0.03 -5.07
CA PRO A 108 -2.55 -0.25 -6.03
C PRO A 108 -3.04 -1.70 -6.04
N PHE A 109 -4.36 -1.90 -6.14
CA PHE A 109 -4.99 -3.23 -5.98
C PHE A 109 -5.24 -3.87 -7.35
N VAL A 110 -4.48 -4.91 -7.70
CA VAL A 110 -4.60 -5.59 -8.99
C VAL A 110 -5.84 -6.49 -9.03
N GLY A 111 -5.98 -7.40 -8.07
CA GLY A 111 -7.02 -8.43 -8.06
C GLY A 111 -8.43 -7.86 -7.96
N ARG A 112 -8.66 -6.80 -7.17
CA ARG A 112 -10.00 -6.17 -7.11
C ARG A 112 -10.40 -5.48 -8.39
N ILE A 113 -9.44 -4.91 -9.12
CA ILE A 113 -9.72 -4.35 -10.44
C ILE A 113 -10.16 -5.51 -11.35
N TYR A 114 -9.40 -6.60 -11.39
CA TYR A 114 -9.79 -7.80 -12.14
C TYR A 114 -11.19 -8.32 -11.76
N ASP A 115 -11.49 -8.50 -10.47
CA ASP A 115 -12.79 -8.97 -9.98
C ASP A 115 -13.95 -8.07 -10.47
N TRP A 116 -13.75 -6.74 -10.42
CA TRP A 116 -14.75 -5.78 -10.87
C TRP A 116 -15.05 -5.89 -12.37
N TYR A 117 -14.02 -6.14 -13.20
CA TYR A 117 -14.19 -6.34 -14.63
C TYR A 117 -14.80 -7.72 -14.93
N GLN A 118 -14.35 -8.78 -14.26
CA GLN A 118 -14.87 -10.13 -14.46
C GLN A 118 -16.37 -10.24 -14.18
N ALA A 119 -16.87 -9.56 -13.16
CA ALA A 119 -18.30 -9.54 -12.84
C ALA A 119 -19.19 -8.94 -13.95
N ARG A 120 -18.59 -8.20 -14.91
CA ARG A 120 -19.31 -7.50 -15.99
C ARG A 120 -19.02 -8.07 -17.36
N LYS A 121 -17.74 -8.34 -17.64
CA LYS A 121 -17.26 -8.85 -18.92
C LYS A 121 -16.16 -9.88 -18.65
N PRO A 122 -16.54 -11.15 -18.48
CA PRO A 122 -15.59 -12.22 -18.27
C PRO A 122 -14.57 -12.31 -19.40
N MET A 123 -13.29 -12.39 -19.04
CA MET A 123 -12.18 -12.67 -19.93
C MET A 123 -11.97 -14.19 -20.00
N ASP A 124 -12.25 -14.78 -21.15
CA ASP A 124 -12.00 -16.18 -21.46
C ASP A 124 -11.48 -16.33 -22.89
N PRO A 125 -10.25 -16.82 -23.11
CA PRO A 125 -9.26 -17.21 -22.10
C PRO A 125 -8.66 -16.01 -21.37
N TYR A 126 -8.23 -16.21 -20.12
CA TYR A 126 -7.49 -15.20 -19.37
C TYR A 126 -6.12 -14.93 -20.00
N VAL A 127 -5.82 -13.65 -20.26
CA VAL A 127 -4.53 -13.18 -20.77
C VAL A 127 -3.98 -12.13 -19.81
N VAL A 128 -2.81 -12.40 -19.23
CA VAL A 128 -2.19 -11.59 -18.16
C VAL A 128 -1.93 -10.16 -18.62
N GLU A 129 -1.43 -10.01 -19.84
CA GLU A 129 -1.13 -8.72 -20.46
C GLU A 129 -2.38 -7.85 -20.67
N GLU A 130 -3.54 -8.49 -20.74
CA GLU A 130 -4.85 -7.86 -20.90
C GLU A 130 -5.57 -7.63 -19.56
N ASP A 131 -5.00 -8.08 -18.44
CA ASP A 131 -5.59 -7.90 -17.12
C ASP A 131 -5.68 -6.40 -16.78
N PRO A 132 -6.88 -5.87 -16.48
CA PRO A 132 -7.07 -4.45 -16.24
C PRO A 132 -6.34 -3.95 -14.99
N GLY A 133 -6.13 -4.81 -13.99
CA GLY A 133 -5.31 -4.51 -12.82
C GLY A 133 -3.83 -4.40 -13.17
N VAL A 134 -3.32 -5.31 -14.00
CA VAL A 134 -1.93 -5.27 -14.49
C VAL A 134 -1.68 -4.02 -15.33
N LYS A 135 -2.58 -3.73 -16.29
CA LYS A 135 -2.52 -2.50 -17.11
C LYS A 135 -2.53 -1.24 -16.26
N SER A 136 -3.38 -1.20 -15.22
CA SER A 136 -3.46 -0.07 -14.29
C SER A 136 -2.13 0.17 -13.56
N VAL A 137 -1.54 -0.87 -12.97
CA VAL A 137 -0.28 -0.73 -12.22
C VAL A 137 0.90 -0.36 -13.13
N ARG A 138 0.99 -0.95 -14.33
CA ARG A 138 2.01 -0.58 -15.32
C ARG A 138 1.93 0.88 -15.72
N ASN A 139 0.74 1.36 -16.07
CA ASN A 139 0.53 2.76 -16.42
C ASN A 139 0.92 3.72 -15.28
N ILE A 140 0.61 3.36 -14.04
CA ILE A 140 1.02 4.13 -12.85
C ILE A 140 2.55 4.14 -12.71
N TYR A 141 3.19 2.97 -12.82
CA TYR A 141 4.64 2.84 -12.70
C TYR A 141 5.37 3.64 -13.79
N ASP A 142 4.97 3.49 -15.04
CA ASP A 142 5.57 4.20 -16.17
C ASP A 142 5.45 5.71 -15.99
N TYR A 143 4.26 6.19 -15.58
CA TYR A 143 4.06 7.60 -15.26
C TYR A 143 4.99 8.08 -14.13
N TYR A 144 5.14 7.29 -13.06
CA TYR A 144 6.03 7.66 -11.95
C TYR A 144 7.49 7.75 -12.41
N LYS A 145 7.96 6.82 -13.23
CA LYS A 145 9.33 6.82 -13.74
C LYS A 145 9.59 7.94 -14.74
N GLN A 146 8.65 8.21 -15.65
CA GLN A 146 8.74 9.29 -16.64
C GLN A 146 8.81 10.67 -15.99
N HIS A 147 8.12 10.86 -14.86
CA HIS A 147 8.07 12.13 -14.13
C HIS A 147 9.03 12.20 -12.94
N HIS A 148 9.89 11.19 -12.75
CA HIS A 148 10.88 11.12 -11.66
C HIS A 148 10.28 11.25 -10.26
N TYR A 149 9.11 10.62 -10.03
CA TYR A 149 8.54 10.51 -8.69
C TYR A 149 9.26 9.41 -7.89
N GLU A 150 9.62 9.74 -6.64
CA GLU A 150 10.31 8.84 -5.71
C GLU A 150 9.36 7.87 -4.98
N THR A 151 8.04 8.10 -5.07
CA THR A 151 7.03 7.25 -4.45
C THR A 151 7.15 5.80 -4.94
N ILE A 152 7.21 4.86 -4.01
CA ILE A 152 7.32 3.43 -4.32
C ILE A 152 5.96 2.88 -4.78
N VAL A 153 5.95 2.12 -5.87
CA VAL A 153 4.74 1.46 -6.39
C VAL A 153 4.71 -0.02 -5.98
N MET A 154 3.92 -0.38 -4.97
CA MET A 154 3.83 -1.77 -4.50
C MET A 154 2.49 -2.41 -4.88
N GLY A 155 2.44 -3.14 -5.99
CA GLY A 155 1.23 -3.88 -6.40
C GLY A 155 0.71 -4.84 -5.30
N ARG A 156 -0.58 -4.75 -4.97
CA ARG A 156 -1.26 -5.57 -3.95
C ARG A 156 -2.36 -6.43 -4.55
N GLU A 157 -2.73 -7.47 -3.78
CA GLU A 157 -3.79 -8.42 -4.12
C GLU A 157 -3.63 -9.02 -5.52
N LEU A 158 -2.43 -9.52 -5.84
CA LEU A 158 -2.22 -10.24 -7.09
C LEU A 158 -3.18 -11.44 -7.16
N PRO A 159 -3.80 -11.73 -8.32
CA PRO A 159 -4.74 -12.82 -8.48
C PRO A 159 -4.20 -14.14 -7.92
N SER A 160 -4.86 -14.69 -6.90
CA SER A 160 -4.47 -15.97 -6.29
C SER A 160 -5.28 -17.12 -6.89
N HIS A 161 -4.68 -17.83 -7.84
CA HIS A 161 -4.68 -19.29 -8.03
C HIS A 161 -5.96 -20.17 -7.93
N ARG A 162 -7.19 -19.67 -7.82
CA ARG A 162 -8.35 -20.57 -7.61
C ARG A 162 -9.07 -21.08 -8.88
N THR A 163 -8.73 -20.61 -10.09
CA THR A 163 -9.49 -21.01 -11.29
C THR A 163 -8.68 -21.44 -12.52
N ASN A 164 -7.34 -21.36 -12.56
CA ASN A 164 -6.61 -21.84 -13.76
C ASN A 164 -5.17 -22.35 -13.50
N PRO A 165 -4.90 -23.66 -13.68
CA PRO A 165 -3.56 -24.26 -13.55
C PRO A 165 -2.49 -23.70 -14.51
N ARG A 166 -2.88 -23.00 -15.58
CA ARG A 166 -1.93 -22.44 -16.57
C ARG A 166 -1.19 -21.20 -16.08
N LEU A 167 -1.61 -20.60 -14.96
CA LEU A 167 -0.97 -19.45 -14.31
C LEU A 167 0.27 -19.83 -13.45
N ASN A 168 0.67 -21.10 -13.46
CA ASN A 168 1.84 -21.60 -12.71
C ASN A 168 3.19 -20.99 -13.14
N ARG A 169 3.29 -20.29 -14.27
CA ARG A 169 4.52 -19.59 -14.69
C ARG A 169 4.73 -18.21 -14.06
N LEU A 170 3.75 -17.71 -13.30
CA LEU A 170 3.82 -16.39 -12.66
C LEU A 170 4.10 -16.46 -11.16
N ARG A 171 4.65 -17.59 -10.69
CA ARG A 171 5.19 -17.64 -9.34
C ARG A 171 6.63 -17.18 -9.32
N SER A 172 6.85 -16.35 -8.30
CA SER A 172 8.11 -15.90 -7.71
C SER A 172 8.93 -14.92 -8.53
N THR A 173 9.39 -13.89 -7.82
CA THR A 173 10.37 -12.88 -8.22
C THR A 173 9.87 -11.78 -9.16
N ASP A 174 9.59 -12.00 -10.44
CA ASP A 174 9.55 -10.88 -11.41
C ASP A 174 8.54 -9.75 -11.12
N TYR A 175 7.23 -9.98 -10.93
CA TYR A 175 6.30 -8.85 -10.66
C TYR A 175 6.41 -8.23 -9.25
N ARG A 176 6.84 -8.99 -8.25
CA ARG A 176 7.09 -8.43 -6.91
C ARG A 176 8.41 -7.66 -6.87
N THR A 177 9.34 -8.00 -7.75
CA THR A 177 10.69 -7.42 -7.86
C THR A 177 10.69 -6.25 -8.84
N GLU A 178 10.13 -6.35 -10.05
CA GLU A 178 10.05 -5.28 -11.07
C GLU A 178 9.38 -3.99 -10.55
N PHE A 179 8.29 -4.12 -9.78
CA PHE A 179 7.61 -2.96 -9.18
C PHE A 179 8.21 -2.54 -7.82
N ALA A 180 9.03 -3.40 -7.20
CA ALA A 180 9.79 -3.08 -5.99
C ALA A 180 11.26 -2.72 -6.28
N GLU A 181 11.70 -2.64 -7.53
CA GLU A 181 13.12 -2.54 -7.91
C GLU A 181 13.74 -1.14 -7.67
N GLY A 182 12.98 -0.19 -7.12
CA GLY A 182 13.53 0.99 -6.43
C GLY A 182 13.85 0.78 -4.95
N ALA A 183 13.57 -0.41 -4.41
CA ALA A 183 13.63 -0.75 -2.99
C ALA A 183 14.57 -1.93 -2.71
N ALA A 184 15.62 -2.12 -3.52
CA ALA A 184 16.70 -3.06 -3.25
C ALA A 184 17.36 -2.72 -1.88
N GLY A 185 16.86 -3.36 -0.82
CA GLY A 185 17.25 -3.13 0.57
C GLY A 185 16.08 -3.02 1.58
N LYS A 186 14.81 -2.89 1.15
CA LYS A 186 13.67 -2.64 2.05
C LYS A 186 12.64 -3.78 1.97
N SER A 187 12.77 -4.78 2.83
CA SER A 187 11.76 -5.86 2.99
C SER A 187 10.50 -5.31 3.69
N PHE A 188 9.31 -5.47 3.11
CA PHE A 188 8.05 -4.99 3.72
C PHE A 188 7.19 -6.16 4.18
N ALA A 189 6.73 -6.11 5.44
CA ALA A 189 5.71 -7.03 5.95
C ALA A 189 4.38 -6.30 6.12
N SER A 190 3.30 -6.87 5.59
CA SER A 190 1.94 -6.39 5.87
C SER A 190 1.30 -7.21 6.98
N GLY A 191 1.01 -6.57 8.11
CA GLY A 191 0.02 -7.06 9.07
C GLY A 191 -1.39 -6.72 8.57
N THR A 192 -2.29 -7.69 8.66
CA THR A 192 -3.75 -7.50 8.55
C THR A 192 -4.35 -7.26 9.91
#